data_AF-A0A8H9YBY9-F1
#
_entry.id   AF-A0A8H9YBY9-F1
#
_cell.length_a   1.000
_cell.length_b   1.000
_cell.length_c   1.000
_cell.angle_alpha   90.00
_cell.angle_beta   90.00
_cell.angle_gamma   90.00
#
_symmetry.space_group_name_H-M   'P 1'
#
loop_
_entity.id
_entity.type
_entity.pdbx_description
1 polymer ?
#
loop_
_entity_poly.entity_id
_entity_poly.type
_entity_poly.pdbx_seq_one_letter_code
_entity_poly.pdbx_strand_id
1 'polypeptide(L)'
;MPGAVTLRVESRYPDGSRKVVSHFNKHYKGLVARELALREEELPDDPEGTATAEALADVLRGTPRFRDAGFDAEVSGPASVTLTVPAG
;
A
#
# COMPACT_ATOMS: atom_id res chain seq x y z
N MET A 1 3.88 13.91 -11.37
CA MET A 1 2.72 14.69 -10.89
C MET A 1 2.99 15.05 -9.44
N PRO A 2 2.76 16.30 -9.00
CA PRO A 2 2.80 16.66 -7.58
C PRO A 2 1.83 15.78 -6.78
N GLY A 3 2.22 15.39 -5.57
CA GLY A 3 1.42 14.54 -4.67
C GLY A 3 1.24 13.07 -5.09
N ALA A 4 1.91 12.62 -6.16
CA ALA A 4 1.83 11.23 -6.58
C ALA A 4 2.63 10.30 -5.66
N VAL A 5 1.95 9.35 -5.02
CA VAL A 5 2.58 8.30 -4.19
C VAL A 5 2.80 7.03 -5.01
N THR A 6 4.02 6.48 -4.92
CA THR A 6 4.38 5.19 -5.51
C THR A 6 4.05 4.05 -4.58
N LEU A 7 3.21 3.11 -5.04
CA LEU A 7 2.96 1.85 -4.32
C LEU A 7 3.82 0.72 -4.90
N ARG A 8 4.68 0.14 -4.06
CA ARG A 8 5.43 -1.10 -4.34
C ARG A 8 4.75 -2.27 -3.63
N VAL A 9 4.78 -3.44 -4.24
CA VAL A 9 4.17 -4.65 -3.66
C VAL A 9 5.21 -5.75 -3.57
N GLU A 10 5.34 -6.31 -2.37
CA GLU A 10 6.22 -7.44 -2.05
C GLU A 10 5.42 -8.57 -1.40
N SER A 11 5.79 -9.82 -1.69
CA SER A 11 5.28 -10.99 -0.97
C SER A 11 6.22 -11.33 0.17
N ARG A 12 5.68 -11.55 1.37
CA ARG A 12 6.38 -12.16 2.49
C ARG A 12 6.15 -13.67 2.45
N TYR A 13 7.24 -14.43 2.42
CA TYR A 13 7.24 -15.89 2.50
C TYR A 13 7.24 -16.36 3.97
N PRO A 14 6.87 -17.63 4.24
CA PRO A 14 6.86 -18.18 5.60
C PRO A 14 8.25 -18.16 6.29
N ASP A 15 9.33 -18.18 5.50
CA ASP A 15 10.71 -18.06 5.99
C ASP A 15 11.10 -16.61 6.36
N GLY A 16 10.17 -15.66 6.22
CA GLY A 16 10.36 -14.24 6.50
C GLY A 16 10.96 -13.43 5.36
N SER A 17 11.40 -14.08 4.27
CA SER A 17 11.95 -13.38 3.11
C SER A 17 10.87 -12.58 2.37
N ARG A 18 11.28 -11.46 1.74
CA ARG A 18 10.40 -10.64 0.91
C ARG A 18 10.87 -10.66 -0.55
N LYS A 19 9.95 -10.84 -1.51
CA LYS A 19 10.26 -10.70 -2.95
C LYS A 19 9.25 -9.81 -3.65
N VAL A 20 9.71 -9.07 -4.65
CA VAL A 20 8.84 -8.26 -5.50
C VAL A 20 7.86 -9.16 -6.24
N VAL A 21 6.58 -8.83 -6.14
CA VAL A 21 5.54 -9.51 -6.89
C VAL A 21 5.45 -8.84 -8.26
N SER A 22 5.91 -9.53 -9.29
CA SER A 22 5.84 -9.03 -10.68
C SER A 22 4.44 -9.27 -11.29
N HIS A 23 3.96 -10.52 -11.31
CA HIS A 23 2.72 -10.87 -12.03
C HIS A 23 1.43 -10.45 -11.32
N PHE A 24 1.39 -10.48 -9.99
CA PHE A 24 0.19 -10.07 -9.22
C PHE A 24 0.21 -8.62 -8.75
N ASN A 25 1.22 -7.84 -9.14
CA ASN A 25 1.33 -6.43 -8.76
C ASN A 25 0.06 -5.64 -9.09
N LYS A 26 -0.47 -5.86 -10.31
CA LYS A 26 -1.68 -5.20 -10.80
C LYS A 26 -2.92 -5.55 -9.97
N HIS A 27 -3.02 -6.79 -9.52
CA HIS A 27 -4.14 -7.24 -8.70
C HIS A 27 -4.17 -6.48 -7.36
N TYR A 28 -3.06 -6.48 -6.62
CA TYR A 28 -2.98 -5.80 -5.33
C TYR A 28 -3.13 -4.28 -5.45
N LYS A 29 -2.51 -3.67 -6.48
CA LYS A 29 -2.73 -2.24 -6.78
C LYS A 29 -4.19 -1.93 -7.08
N GLY A 30 -4.90 -2.81 -7.79
CA GLY A 30 -6.33 -2.67 -8.04
C GLY A 30 -7.17 -2.76 -6.76
N LEU A 31 -6.82 -3.65 -5.82
CA LEU A 31 -7.51 -3.75 -4.54
C LEU A 31 -7.35 -2.48 -3.70
N VAL A 32 -6.15 -1.91 -3.68
CA VAL A 32 -5.85 -0.65 -2.99
C VAL A 32 -6.57 0.51 -3.64
N ALA A 33 -6.49 0.64 -4.96
CA ALA A 33 -7.20 1.69 -5.70
C ALA A 33 -8.72 1.63 -5.47
N ARG A 34 -9.29 0.41 -5.45
CA ARG A 34 -10.70 0.21 -5.10
C ARG A 34 -11.01 0.62 -3.67
N GLU A 35 -10.12 0.36 -2.71
CA GLU A 35 -10.36 0.82 -1.32
C GLU A 35 -10.44 2.34 -1.30
N LEU A 36 -9.42 3.00 -1.84
CA LEU A 36 -9.34 4.45 -1.84
C LEU A 36 -10.55 5.08 -2.54
N ALA A 37 -11.02 4.50 -3.65
CA ALA A 37 -12.19 4.99 -4.36
C ALA A 37 -13.53 4.81 -3.61
N LEU A 38 -13.57 3.91 -2.62
CA LEU A 38 -14.76 3.67 -1.80
C LEU A 38 -14.73 4.42 -0.46
N ARG A 39 -13.61 5.05 -0.11
CA ARG A 39 -13.50 5.84 1.12
C ARG A 39 -14.23 7.16 0.97
N GLU A 40 -14.82 7.61 2.07
CA GLU A 40 -15.42 8.94 2.15
C GLU A 40 -14.37 10.00 2.49
N GLU A 41 -13.37 9.67 3.32
CA GLU A 41 -12.29 10.61 3.63
C GLU A 41 -11.19 10.60 2.57
N GLU A 42 -10.83 11.79 2.12
CA GLU A 42 -9.68 12.02 1.27
C GLU A 42 -8.36 11.87 2.04
N LEU A 43 -7.31 11.48 1.33
CA LEU A 43 -5.95 11.57 1.85
C LEU A 43 -5.48 13.02 1.83
N PRO A 44 -4.48 13.40 2.64
CA PRO A 44 -3.88 14.73 2.59
C PRO A 44 -3.41 15.07 1.17
N ASP A 45 -3.76 16.28 0.70
CA ASP A 45 -3.20 16.87 -0.52
C ASP A 45 -1.84 17.49 -0.19
N ASP A 46 -0.79 16.69 -0.36
CA ASP A 46 0.59 17.04 -0.04
C ASP A 46 1.43 17.01 -1.34
N PRO A 47 1.89 18.16 -1.85
CA PRO A 47 2.67 18.22 -3.10
C PRO A 47 3.93 17.35 -3.08
N GLU A 48 4.56 17.21 -1.91
CA GLU A 48 5.73 16.38 -1.65
C GLU A 48 5.38 14.88 -1.55
N GLY A 49 4.13 14.55 -1.25
CA GLY A 49 3.59 13.19 -1.15
C GLY A 49 3.97 12.42 0.12
N THR A 50 4.66 13.04 1.07
CA THR A 50 5.11 12.42 2.32
C THR A 50 3.94 12.18 3.25
N ALA A 51 3.14 13.21 3.53
CA ALA A 51 1.95 13.08 4.35
C ALA A 51 0.91 12.16 3.68
N THR A 52 0.79 12.22 2.35
CA THR A 52 -0.08 11.30 1.60
C THR A 52 0.40 9.85 1.71
N ALA A 53 1.72 9.59 1.65
CA ALA A 53 2.27 8.25 1.79
C ALA A 53 2.09 7.68 3.21
N GLU A 54 2.28 8.50 4.24
CA GLU A 54 2.03 8.14 5.64
C GLU A 54 0.55 7.78 5.84
N ALA A 55 -0.36 8.65 5.41
CA ALA A 55 -1.80 8.41 5.50
C ALA A 55 -2.24 7.19 4.69
N LEU A 56 -1.66 6.96 3.50
CA LEU A 56 -1.92 5.75 2.72
C LEU A 56 -1.50 4.50 3.49
N ALA A 57 -0.31 4.48 4.11
CA ALA A 57 0.14 3.34 4.89
C ALA A 57 -0.77 3.07 6.09
N ASP A 58 -1.23 4.11 6.79
CA ASP A 58 -2.20 4.01 7.88
C ASP A 58 -3.54 3.46 7.41
N VAL A 59 -4.08 3.97 6.30
CA VAL A 59 -5.31 3.44 5.69
C VAL A 59 -5.17 1.97 5.36
N LEU A 60 -4.05 1.56 4.75
CA LEU A 60 -3.83 0.16 4.37
C LEU A 60 -3.77 -0.77 5.59
N ARG A 61 -3.07 -0.38 6.67
CA ARG A 61 -3.03 -1.14 7.94
C ARG A 61 -4.36 -1.08 8.72
N GLY A 62 -5.08 0.02 8.59
CA GLY A 62 -6.34 0.32 9.26
C GLY A 62 -7.53 -0.42 8.66
N THR A 63 -7.48 -0.74 7.37
CA THR A 63 -8.58 -1.36 6.64
C THR A 63 -8.76 -2.84 7.05
N PRO A 64 -9.93 -3.25 7.60
CA PRO A 64 -10.13 -4.62 8.08
C PRO A 64 -9.84 -5.69 7.03
N ARG A 65 -10.34 -5.53 5.79
CA ARG A 65 -10.13 -6.53 4.73
C ARG A 65 -8.66 -6.76 4.36
N PHE A 66 -7.80 -5.76 4.55
CA PHE A 66 -6.36 -5.90 4.30
C PHE A 66 -5.67 -6.52 5.50
N ARG A 67 -6.01 -6.09 6.72
CA ARG A 67 -5.52 -6.68 7.96
C ARG A 67 -5.85 -8.17 8.05
N ASP A 68 -7.11 -8.53 7.79
CA ASP A 68 -7.59 -9.92 7.86
C ASP A 68 -6.95 -10.79 6.77
N ALA A 69 -6.57 -10.20 5.65
CA ALA A 69 -5.79 -10.85 4.59
C ALA A 69 -4.28 -10.92 4.90
N GLY A 70 -3.83 -10.47 6.07
CA GLY A 70 -2.43 -10.47 6.49
C GLY A 70 -1.55 -9.46 5.75
N PHE A 71 -2.15 -8.41 5.18
CA PHE A 71 -1.41 -7.36 4.50
C PHE A 71 -0.80 -6.42 5.53
N ASP A 72 0.37 -5.89 5.20
CA ASP A 72 1.05 -4.86 5.96
C ASP A 72 1.55 -3.78 5.02
N ALA A 73 1.72 -2.56 5.51
CA ALA A 73 2.19 -1.44 4.72
C ALA A 73 3.22 -0.64 5.50
N GLU A 74 4.26 -0.16 4.82
CA GLU A 74 5.30 0.68 5.42
C GLU A 74 5.69 1.81 4.45
N VAL A 75 5.97 2.99 4.99
CA VAL A 75 6.54 4.10 4.19
C VAL A 75 7.99 3.75 3.89
N SER A 76 8.33 3.71 2.61
CA SER A 76 9.68 3.35 2.12
C SER A 76 10.44 4.54 1.53
N GLY A 77 9.83 5.73 1.53
CA GLY A 77 10.46 6.99 1.13
C GLY A 77 9.44 8.14 1.06
N PRO A 78 9.89 9.36 0.70
CA PRO A 78 9.08 10.59 0.77
C PRO A 78 7.77 10.60 -0.03
N ALA A 79 7.58 9.68 -0.97
CA ALA A 79 6.30 9.48 -1.65
C ALA A 79 6.17 8.01 -2.06
N SER A 80 6.60 7.10 -1.18
CA SER A 80 6.69 5.68 -1.49
C SER A 80 6.18 4.83 -0.35
N VAL A 81 5.30 3.89 -0.68
CA VAL A 81 4.75 2.90 0.26
C VAL A 81 5.05 1.52 -0.28
N THR A 82 5.54 0.63 0.60
CA THR A 82 5.65 -0.80 0.31
C THR A 82 4.50 -1.53 0.99
N LEU A 83 3.63 -2.15 0.18
CA LEU A 83 2.63 -3.11 0.63
C LEU A 83 3.25 -4.51 0.66
N THR A 84 3.30 -5.13 1.82
CA THR A 84 3.67 -6.53 2.00
C THR A 84 2.40 -7.38 2.05
N VAL A 85 2.33 -8.42 1.23
CA VAL A 85 1.23 -9.39 1.21
C VAL A 85 1.75 -10.79 1.54
N PRO A 86 0.95 -11.69 2.12
CA PRO A 86 1.36 -13.08 2.27
C PRO A 86 1.67 -13.71 0.90
N ALA A 87 2.74 -14.50 0.83
CA ALA A 87 2.95 -15.38 -0.31
C ALA A 87 1.80 -16.40 -0.36
N GLY A 88 1.12 -16.47 -1.52
CA GLY A 88 0.13 -17.51 -1.81
C GLY A 88 0.76 -18.83 -2.21
#